data_AF-A0A269YHQ9-F1
#
_entry.id   AF-A0A269YHQ9-F1
#
_cell.length_a   1.000
_cell.length_b   1.000
_cell.length_c   1.000
_cell.angle_alpha   90.00
_cell.angle_beta   90.00
_cell.angle_gamma   90.00
#
_symmetry.space_group_name_H-M   'P 1'
#
loop_
_entity.id
_entity.type
_entity.pdbx_description
1 polymer ?
#
loop_
_entity_poly.entity_id
_entity_poly.type
_entity_poly.pdbx_seq_one_letter_code
_entity_poly.pdbx_strand_id
1 'polypeptide(L)'
;KRGSECLLKSVSNIDFNPLGLINITNSALNGVAHNPWNLADNTGGSSGGAVASVADDIVPVATGNDAGGSLRIPASWTGVIGLKPTQGVIEGDDTTPSSVNFADAKNIQDMQTLFNGMLATSDHSGDAMLKAVPKNIKKIPIAYSTKSPVGTPVSKDAVNAVKQAVSFLKSKGFKVVKANSPVDGVKLMHIYYLESTGTGTSANTLIKNATGRNMTFDDVSPMTWALYQADQKQPANADTTVQNELDLVNRQMTAFHKKYPLYLTPTTAVTAPKNTDPAYLPQNVDKLREIGSLDHDQQIQTIYDAWLHGLTKTPFTQLANLSGEPAISLPTYVSKQKMLLGIQFEAAKGNDKLLLKVGAYFQDHRQFKMLDNYK
;
A
#
# COMPACT_ATOMS: atom_id res chain seq x y z
N LYS A 1 2.31 -21.09 -9.47
CA LYS A 1 2.80 -21.90 -10.62
C LYS A 1 4.11 -21.35 -11.19
N ARG A 2 4.17 -20.09 -11.68
CA ARG A 2 5.47 -19.51 -12.12
C ARG A 2 6.54 -19.35 -11.04
N GLY A 3 6.17 -19.00 -9.80
CA GLY A 3 7.16 -19.00 -8.69
C GLY A 3 7.80 -20.38 -8.46
N SER A 4 7.01 -21.44 -8.62
CA SER A 4 7.44 -22.84 -8.56
C SER A 4 8.33 -23.22 -9.76
N GLU A 5 8.06 -22.67 -10.94
CA GLU A 5 8.86 -22.83 -12.17
C GLU A 5 10.19 -22.04 -12.10
N CYS A 6 10.23 -20.94 -11.33
CA CYS A 6 11.45 -20.18 -11.00
C CYS A 6 12.25 -20.74 -9.81
N LEU A 7 12.04 -22.00 -9.41
CA LEU A 7 12.72 -22.68 -8.30
C LEU A 7 12.49 -22.05 -6.90
N LEU A 8 11.46 -21.23 -6.70
CA LEU A 8 11.09 -20.77 -5.36
C LEU A 8 10.35 -21.89 -4.61
N LYS A 9 10.94 -22.41 -3.54
CA LYS A 9 10.21 -23.25 -2.57
C LYS A 9 9.27 -22.37 -1.76
N SER A 10 7.97 -22.63 -1.87
CA SER A 10 6.94 -21.94 -1.08
C SER A 10 7.06 -22.34 0.40
N VAL A 11 7.25 -21.36 1.29
CA VAL A 11 6.92 -21.50 2.71
C VAL A 11 5.46 -21.07 2.86
N SER A 12 4.55 -22.03 3.01
CA SER A 12 3.12 -21.75 3.24
C SER A 12 2.82 -21.49 4.72
N ASN A 13 1.79 -20.68 4.99
CA ASN A 13 1.33 -20.19 6.30
C ASN A 13 2.17 -19.04 6.87
N ILE A 14 2.07 -17.88 6.22
CA ILE A 14 2.56 -16.62 6.76
C ILE A 14 1.35 -15.73 7.10
N ASP A 15 1.42 -14.96 8.20
CA ASP A 15 0.26 -14.25 8.75
C ASP A 15 -0.24 -13.10 7.87
N PHE A 16 -1.55 -13.15 7.59
CA PHE A 16 -2.33 -12.11 6.90
C PHE A 16 -3.52 -11.69 7.77
N ASN A 17 -3.91 -10.42 7.69
CA ASN A 17 -5.19 -9.99 8.27
C ASN A 17 -6.36 -10.51 7.42
N PRO A 18 -7.42 -11.11 8.00
CA PRO A 18 -8.59 -11.54 7.24
C PRO A 18 -9.14 -10.43 6.36
N LEU A 19 -9.23 -10.68 5.05
CA LEU A 19 -9.70 -9.76 3.99
C LEU A 19 -8.85 -8.50 3.76
N GLY A 20 -7.72 -8.31 4.47
CA GLY A 20 -6.76 -7.25 4.19
C GLY A 20 -7.25 -5.81 4.41
N LEU A 21 -8.25 -5.60 5.26
CA LEU A 21 -8.99 -4.33 5.38
C LEU A 21 -8.35 -3.27 6.31
N ILE A 22 -7.19 -3.56 6.90
CA ILE A 22 -6.45 -2.63 7.76
C ILE A 22 -4.95 -2.64 7.43
N ASN A 23 -4.27 -1.59 7.85
CA ASN A 23 -2.86 -1.33 7.60
C ASN A 23 -1.89 -1.97 8.62
N ILE A 24 -2.37 -2.93 9.43
CA ILE A 24 -1.60 -3.71 10.40
C ILE A 24 -1.94 -5.20 10.28
N THR A 25 -1.08 -6.07 10.79
CA THR A 25 -1.30 -7.53 10.77
C THR A 25 -1.46 -8.06 12.19
N ASN A 26 -2.71 -8.26 12.63
CA ASN A 26 -3.10 -8.70 13.96
C ASN A 26 -4.32 -9.64 13.94
N SER A 27 -4.24 -10.72 13.14
CA SER A 27 -5.33 -11.66 12.96
C SER A 27 -5.71 -12.36 14.28
N ALA A 28 -7.01 -12.52 14.55
CA ALA A 28 -7.47 -13.32 15.68
C ALA A 28 -7.09 -14.81 15.54
N LEU A 29 -6.93 -15.30 14.30
CA LEU A 29 -6.62 -16.70 14.01
C LEU A 29 -5.15 -17.04 14.21
N ASN A 30 -4.26 -16.13 13.83
CA ASN A 30 -2.82 -16.42 13.83
C ASN A 30 -2.00 -15.52 14.78
N GLY A 31 -2.61 -14.48 15.34
CA GLY A 31 -1.94 -13.51 16.19
C GLY A 31 -1.35 -12.32 15.43
N VAL A 32 -0.42 -11.65 16.12
CA VAL A 32 0.22 -10.42 15.65
C VAL A 32 1.51 -10.76 14.90
N ALA A 33 1.68 -10.22 13.69
CA ALA A 33 2.97 -10.30 13.00
C ALA A 33 3.93 -9.26 13.59
N HIS A 34 4.91 -9.75 14.34
CA HIS A 34 5.90 -8.94 15.05
C HIS A 34 6.97 -8.38 14.12
N ASN A 35 7.33 -7.11 14.30
CA ASN A 35 8.39 -6.48 13.54
C ASN A 35 9.74 -7.12 13.92
N PRO A 36 10.53 -7.64 12.98
CA PRO A 36 11.77 -8.35 13.31
C PRO A 36 12.72 -7.46 14.10
N TRP A 37 12.75 -6.16 13.81
CA TRP A 37 13.68 -5.21 14.45
C TRP A 37 13.32 -4.84 15.87
N ASN A 38 12.07 -5.08 16.28
CA ASN A 38 11.58 -4.91 17.65
C ASN A 38 10.20 -5.59 17.78
N LEU A 39 10.13 -6.67 18.55
CA LEU A 39 8.92 -7.47 18.68
C LEU A 39 7.74 -6.72 19.32
N ALA A 40 7.97 -5.56 19.96
CA ALA A 40 6.88 -4.71 20.45
C ALA A 40 6.21 -3.86 19.36
N ASP A 41 6.81 -3.75 18.18
CA ASP A 41 6.35 -2.95 17.06
C ASP A 41 5.63 -3.81 16.00
N ASN A 42 4.73 -3.18 15.25
CA ASN A 42 3.96 -3.83 14.19
C ASN A 42 4.75 -3.88 12.88
N THR A 43 4.51 -4.92 12.09
CA THR A 43 5.10 -5.10 10.76
C THR A 43 4.41 -4.26 9.70
N GLY A 44 3.18 -3.80 9.92
CA GLY A 44 2.32 -3.26 8.89
C GLY A 44 1.44 -4.34 8.28
N GLY A 45 0.59 -3.96 7.35
CA GLY A 45 -0.37 -4.89 6.77
C GLY A 45 -0.94 -4.42 5.45
N SER A 46 -1.64 -5.32 4.74
CA SER A 46 -2.04 -6.66 5.19
C SER A 46 -0.98 -7.78 5.09
N SER A 47 0.09 -7.58 4.32
CA SER A 47 1.12 -8.61 4.05
C SER A 47 2.20 -8.70 5.14
N GLY A 48 1.92 -8.27 6.38
CA GLY A 48 2.94 -8.02 7.41
C GLY A 48 3.83 -9.20 7.72
N GLY A 49 3.27 -10.40 7.88
CA GLY A 49 4.07 -11.61 8.12
C GLY A 49 4.99 -11.94 6.93
N ALA A 50 4.48 -11.79 5.71
CA ALA A 50 5.20 -12.11 4.48
C ALA A 50 6.40 -11.17 4.30
N VAL A 51 6.21 -9.88 4.54
CA VAL A 51 7.30 -8.92 4.47
C VAL A 51 8.27 -9.09 5.65
N ALA A 52 7.79 -9.45 6.84
CA ALA A 52 8.64 -9.73 7.98
C ALA A 52 9.59 -10.90 7.71
N SER A 53 9.12 -11.97 7.04
CA SER A 53 9.97 -13.11 6.70
C SER A 53 11.07 -12.75 5.69
N VAL A 54 10.83 -11.78 4.81
CA VAL A 54 11.87 -11.19 3.95
C VAL A 54 12.84 -10.36 4.77
N ALA A 55 12.33 -9.47 5.62
CA ALA A 55 13.14 -8.61 6.48
C ALA A 55 14.03 -9.41 7.44
N ASP A 56 13.59 -10.60 7.87
CA ASP A 56 14.29 -11.52 8.78
C ASP A 56 15.12 -12.60 8.08
N ASP A 57 15.36 -12.48 6.76
CA ASP A 57 16.16 -13.44 5.96
C ASP A 57 15.64 -14.89 5.95
N ILE A 58 14.37 -15.13 6.32
CA ILE A 58 13.73 -16.45 6.22
C ILE A 58 13.53 -16.82 4.74
N VAL A 59 13.13 -15.85 3.91
CA VAL A 59 12.98 -15.99 2.46
C VAL A 59 13.57 -14.77 1.73
N PRO A 60 14.09 -14.91 0.50
CA PRO A 60 14.65 -13.78 -0.24
C PRO A 60 13.57 -12.83 -0.81
N VAL A 61 12.38 -13.36 -1.05
CA VAL A 61 11.24 -12.68 -1.67
C VAL A 61 9.96 -13.24 -1.05
N ALA A 62 8.96 -12.40 -0.84
CA ALA A 62 7.62 -12.84 -0.45
C ALA A 62 6.55 -12.14 -1.27
N THR A 63 5.59 -12.91 -1.78
CA THR A 63 4.47 -12.40 -2.56
C THR A 63 3.34 -11.93 -1.66
N GLY A 64 2.54 -10.98 -2.15
CA GLY A 64 1.32 -10.51 -1.51
C GLY A 64 0.47 -9.70 -2.48
N ASN A 65 -0.45 -8.93 -1.92
CA ASN A 65 -1.28 -7.99 -2.67
C ASN A 65 -1.12 -6.57 -2.13
N ASP A 66 -1.43 -5.59 -2.96
CA ASP A 66 -1.46 -4.19 -2.60
C ASP A 66 -2.77 -3.56 -3.13
N ALA A 67 -3.76 -3.42 -2.24
CA ALA A 67 -5.03 -2.73 -2.49
C ALA A 67 -5.12 -1.35 -1.82
N GLY A 68 -4.18 -1.03 -0.92
CA GLY A 68 -4.14 0.26 -0.22
C GLY A 68 -2.76 0.59 0.35
N GLY A 69 -1.71 -0.08 -0.13
CA GLY A 69 -0.36 -0.04 0.42
C GLY A 69 0.12 -1.33 1.06
N SER A 70 -0.59 -2.46 0.91
CA SER A 70 -0.30 -3.69 1.66
C SER A 70 1.04 -4.36 1.39
N LEU A 71 1.77 -3.97 0.34
CA LEU A 71 3.19 -4.31 0.15
C LEU A 71 4.08 -3.15 0.66
N ARG A 72 3.72 -1.91 0.30
CA ARG A 72 4.55 -0.72 0.55
C ARG A 72 4.62 -0.30 2.02
N ILE A 73 3.51 -0.39 2.75
CA ILE A 73 3.40 -0.06 4.19
C ILE A 73 4.32 -0.98 5.00
N PRO A 74 4.18 -2.32 4.93
CA PRO A 74 5.06 -3.18 5.69
C PRO A 74 6.53 -3.03 5.24
N ALA A 75 6.80 -2.88 3.94
CA ALA A 75 8.16 -2.62 3.45
C ALA A 75 8.80 -1.37 4.10
N SER A 76 8.01 -0.31 4.31
CA SER A 76 8.43 0.92 5.00
C SER A 76 8.82 0.67 6.46
N TRP A 77 8.03 -0.14 7.18
CA TRP A 77 8.18 -0.38 8.61
C TRP A 77 9.17 -1.50 8.96
N THR A 78 9.41 -2.42 8.04
CA THR A 78 10.37 -3.53 8.20
C THR A 78 11.65 -3.34 7.38
N GLY A 79 11.78 -2.27 6.61
CA GLY A 79 13.04 -1.94 5.93
C GLY A 79 13.37 -2.87 4.78
N VAL A 80 12.41 -3.14 3.91
CA VAL A 80 12.64 -3.85 2.63
C VAL A 80 12.07 -3.03 1.47
N ILE A 81 12.20 -3.55 0.25
CA ILE A 81 11.64 -2.92 -0.96
C ILE A 81 10.27 -3.52 -1.20
N GLY A 82 9.26 -2.67 -1.35
CA GLY A 82 7.91 -3.09 -1.75
C GLY A 82 7.49 -2.41 -3.04
N LEU A 83 7.08 -3.20 -4.04
CA LEU A 83 6.63 -2.70 -5.33
C LEU A 83 5.14 -3.00 -5.52
N LYS A 84 4.35 -1.94 -5.72
CA LYS A 84 3.03 -2.02 -6.34
C LYS A 84 3.22 -1.78 -7.84
N PRO A 85 3.05 -2.78 -8.72
CA PRO A 85 3.15 -2.57 -10.15
C PRO A 85 1.95 -1.80 -10.73
N THR A 86 2.05 -1.40 -12.00
CA THR A 86 0.91 -0.92 -12.80
C THR A 86 -0.16 -2.01 -12.79
N GLN A 87 -1.39 -1.64 -12.50
CA GLN A 87 -2.50 -2.60 -12.46
C GLN A 87 -2.67 -3.29 -13.81
N GLY A 88 -2.72 -4.63 -13.81
CA GLY A 88 -2.88 -5.48 -14.98
C GLY A 88 -1.58 -5.81 -15.73
N VAL A 89 -0.42 -5.34 -15.28
CA VAL A 89 0.85 -5.54 -16.00
C VAL A 89 1.47 -6.94 -15.79
N ILE A 90 1.08 -7.61 -14.71
CA ILE A 90 1.59 -8.94 -14.35
C ILE A 90 0.60 -10.05 -14.70
N GLU A 91 1.12 -11.24 -14.99
CA GLU A 91 0.34 -12.43 -15.30
C GLU A 91 -0.42 -12.91 -14.06
N GLY A 92 -1.73 -13.12 -14.19
CA GLY A 92 -2.57 -13.55 -13.06
C GLY A 92 -2.73 -12.48 -11.99
N ASP A 93 -2.73 -11.21 -12.39
CA ASP A 93 -3.02 -10.09 -11.49
C ASP A 93 -4.41 -10.20 -10.86
N ASP A 94 -4.62 -9.41 -9.80
CA ASP A 94 -5.95 -9.28 -9.19
C ASP A 94 -6.93 -8.65 -10.19
N THR A 95 -8.14 -9.20 -10.25
CA THR A 95 -9.22 -8.67 -11.10
C THR A 95 -10.02 -7.58 -10.40
N THR A 96 -9.84 -7.41 -9.09
CA THR A 96 -10.43 -6.34 -8.31
C THR A 96 -9.80 -5.01 -8.72
N PRO A 97 -10.57 -3.98 -9.08
CA PRO A 97 -10.00 -2.67 -9.37
C PRO A 97 -9.18 -2.15 -8.19
N SER A 98 -8.13 -1.37 -8.46
CA SER A 98 -7.24 -0.78 -7.45
C SER A 98 -6.35 -1.77 -6.66
N SER A 99 -6.56 -3.08 -6.80
CA SER A 99 -5.72 -4.15 -6.24
C SER A 99 -4.71 -4.66 -7.26
N VAL A 100 -3.55 -5.10 -6.78
CA VAL A 100 -2.55 -5.81 -7.59
C VAL A 100 -1.87 -6.89 -6.77
N ASN A 101 -1.45 -7.97 -7.42
CA ASN A 101 -0.58 -8.99 -6.85
C ASN A 101 0.88 -8.70 -7.20
N PHE A 102 1.79 -8.75 -6.22
CA PHE A 102 3.22 -8.73 -6.51
C PHE A 102 4.04 -9.24 -5.31
N ALA A 103 5.14 -8.57 -4.94
CA ALA A 103 6.05 -9.03 -3.91
C ALA A 103 6.92 -7.92 -3.30
N ASP A 104 7.57 -8.31 -2.19
CA ASP A 104 8.61 -7.59 -1.48
C ASP A 104 9.95 -8.33 -1.57
N ALA A 105 11.06 -7.59 -1.55
CA ALA A 105 12.42 -8.14 -1.63
C ALA A 105 13.43 -7.25 -0.89
N LYS A 106 14.58 -7.81 -0.48
CA LYS A 106 15.66 -7.04 0.17
C LYS A 106 16.52 -6.22 -0.78
N ASN A 107 16.63 -6.64 -2.04
CA ASN A 107 17.47 -5.98 -3.03
C ASN A 107 16.72 -5.79 -4.36
N ILE A 108 17.19 -4.82 -5.14
CA ILE A 108 16.55 -4.41 -6.38
C ILE A 108 16.72 -5.45 -7.50
N GLN A 109 17.77 -6.28 -7.45
CA GLN A 109 18.04 -7.30 -8.48
C GLN A 109 16.97 -8.39 -8.42
N ASP A 110 16.61 -8.85 -7.22
CA ASP A 110 15.52 -9.80 -7.02
C ASP A 110 14.19 -9.20 -7.47
N MET A 111 13.95 -7.93 -7.11
CA MET A 111 12.74 -7.22 -7.52
C MET A 111 12.63 -7.09 -9.05
N GLN A 112 13.73 -6.77 -9.73
CA GLN A 112 13.79 -6.68 -11.20
C GLN A 112 13.60 -8.05 -11.86
N THR A 113 14.24 -9.08 -11.32
CA THR A 113 14.15 -10.45 -11.84
C THR A 113 12.72 -10.96 -11.73
N LEU A 114 12.09 -10.77 -10.57
CA LEU A 114 10.72 -11.17 -10.33
C LEU A 114 9.75 -10.39 -11.23
N PHE A 115 9.90 -9.07 -11.32
CA PHE A 115 9.04 -8.24 -12.17
C PHE A 115 9.05 -8.73 -13.61
N ASN A 116 10.24 -8.94 -14.18
CA ASN A 116 10.36 -9.43 -15.56
C ASN A 116 9.80 -10.85 -15.74
N GLY A 117 9.97 -11.74 -14.75
CA GLY A 117 9.43 -13.10 -14.81
C GLY A 117 7.91 -13.19 -14.64
N MET A 118 7.32 -12.21 -13.96
CA MET A 118 5.88 -12.13 -13.70
C MET A 118 5.10 -11.27 -14.70
N LEU A 119 5.74 -10.63 -15.68
CA LEU A 119 5.01 -9.91 -16.73
C LEU A 119 3.97 -10.81 -17.42
N ALA A 120 2.81 -10.23 -17.75
CA ALA A 120 1.79 -10.87 -18.56
C ALA A 120 2.31 -11.09 -19.98
N THR A 121 2.96 -12.24 -20.18
CA THR A 121 3.63 -12.62 -21.43
C THR A 121 2.83 -13.62 -22.23
N SER A 122 1.86 -14.32 -21.62
CA SER A 122 1.04 -15.32 -22.32
C SER A 122 0.24 -14.71 -23.47
N ASP A 123 -0.23 -13.47 -23.29
CA ASP A 123 -0.96 -12.67 -24.28
C ASP A 123 -0.19 -11.40 -24.71
N HIS A 124 1.06 -11.23 -24.24
CA HIS A 124 1.90 -10.04 -24.44
C HIS A 124 1.31 -8.72 -23.92
N SER A 125 0.22 -8.75 -23.15
CA SER A 125 -0.46 -7.55 -22.66
C SER A 125 0.42 -6.74 -21.70
N GLY A 126 1.20 -7.41 -20.87
CA GLY A 126 2.04 -6.78 -19.86
C GLY A 126 3.15 -5.92 -20.46
N ASP A 127 3.92 -6.45 -21.43
CA ASP A 127 5.01 -5.68 -22.04
C ASP A 127 4.48 -4.51 -22.89
N ALA A 128 3.32 -4.67 -23.54
CA ALA A 128 2.67 -3.62 -24.30
C ALA A 128 2.24 -2.41 -23.43
N MET A 129 2.01 -2.62 -22.13
CA MET A 129 1.70 -1.54 -21.18
C MET A 129 2.95 -0.75 -20.74
N LEU A 130 4.14 -1.32 -20.90
CA LEU A 130 5.38 -0.74 -20.38
C LEU A 130 5.93 0.37 -21.26
N LYS A 131 6.43 1.42 -20.60
CA LYS A 131 7.11 2.54 -21.24
C LYS A 131 8.62 2.31 -21.23
N ALA A 132 9.27 2.76 -22.30
CA ALA A 132 10.73 2.73 -22.39
C ALA A 132 11.36 3.64 -21.31
N VAL A 133 12.36 3.11 -20.61
CA VAL A 133 13.10 3.88 -19.59
C VAL A 133 14.03 4.89 -20.29
N PRO A 134 13.96 6.19 -19.95
CA PRO A 134 14.88 7.17 -20.51
C PRO A 134 16.35 6.83 -20.19
N LYS A 135 17.23 6.91 -21.20
CA LYS A 135 18.68 6.63 -21.03
C LYS A 135 19.32 7.43 -19.89
N ASN A 136 18.89 8.68 -19.71
CA ASN A 136 19.36 9.55 -18.63
C ASN A 136 18.21 9.94 -17.70
N ILE A 137 18.02 9.15 -16.65
CA ILE A 137 16.97 9.37 -15.64
C ILE A 137 17.14 10.69 -14.87
N LYS A 138 18.34 11.29 -14.84
CA LYS A 138 18.59 12.55 -14.11
C LYS A 138 17.89 13.76 -14.73
N LYS A 139 17.55 13.67 -16.02
CA LYS A 139 16.81 14.71 -16.74
C LYS A 139 15.31 14.71 -16.43
N ILE A 140 14.82 13.65 -15.77
CA ILE A 140 13.41 13.52 -15.42
C ILE A 140 13.12 14.41 -14.20
N PRO A 141 12.14 15.32 -14.27
CA PRO A 141 11.74 16.09 -13.11
C PRO A 141 11.00 15.22 -12.09
N ILE A 142 11.40 15.31 -10.83
CA ILE A 142 10.81 14.61 -9.69
C ILE A 142 10.03 15.63 -8.87
N ALA A 143 8.71 15.47 -8.77
CA ALA A 143 7.93 16.20 -7.77
C ALA A 143 8.15 15.57 -6.39
N TYR A 144 8.13 16.36 -5.32
CA TYR A 144 8.05 15.82 -3.96
C TYR A 144 7.08 16.59 -3.08
N SER A 145 6.46 15.86 -2.15
CA SER A 145 5.67 16.43 -1.06
C SER A 145 5.89 15.68 0.25
N THR A 146 5.58 16.37 1.34
CA THR A 146 5.49 15.81 2.70
C THR A 146 4.15 16.16 3.34
N LYS A 147 3.22 16.75 2.57
CA LYS A 147 1.88 17.10 3.02
C LYS A 147 1.03 15.85 3.01
N SER A 148 0.37 15.53 4.13
CA SER A 148 -0.62 14.45 4.14
C SER A 148 -1.74 14.74 3.14
N PRO A 149 -2.10 13.79 2.27
CA PRO A 149 -3.18 13.98 1.30
C PRO A 149 -4.55 14.15 1.98
N VAL A 150 -4.71 13.68 3.21
CA VAL A 150 -5.94 13.78 4.01
C VAL A 150 -5.83 14.80 5.15
N GLY A 151 -4.80 15.66 5.12
CA GLY A 151 -4.64 16.74 6.12
C GLY A 151 -4.20 16.28 7.52
N THR A 152 -3.92 15.00 7.72
CA THR A 152 -3.46 14.44 9.01
C THR A 152 -1.99 14.79 9.30
N PRO A 153 -1.55 14.72 10.58
CA PRO A 153 -0.16 14.99 10.94
C PRO A 153 0.85 14.06 10.25
N VAL A 154 2.03 14.60 9.93
CA VAL A 154 3.18 13.84 9.39
C VAL A 154 4.36 14.02 10.32
N SER A 155 4.97 12.91 10.75
CA SER A 155 6.08 12.96 11.71
C SER A 155 7.31 13.67 11.15
N LYS A 156 8.14 14.20 12.06
CA LYS A 156 9.44 14.79 11.69
C LYS A 156 10.33 13.77 10.97
N ASP A 157 10.27 12.50 11.36
CA ASP A 157 11.05 11.43 10.74
C ASP A 157 10.63 11.19 9.28
N ALA A 158 9.32 11.09 9.00
CA ALA A 158 8.81 10.98 7.64
C ALA A 158 9.20 12.19 6.76
N VAL A 159 9.10 13.40 7.31
CA VAL A 159 9.55 14.63 6.62
C VAL A 159 11.06 14.58 6.36
N ASN A 160 11.85 14.13 7.33
CA ASN A 160 13.30 14.05 7.22
C ASN A 160 13.76 13.00 6.21
N ALA A 161 13.09 11.84 6.13
CA ALA A 161 13.36 10.81 5.14
C ALA A 161 13.27 11.38 3.70
N VAL A 162 12.17 12.08 3.40
CA VAL A 162 12.01 12.74 2.08
C VAL A 162 13.05 13.84 1.89
N LYS A 163 13.34 14.67 2.90
CA LYS A 163 14.36 15.72 2.79
C LYS A 163 15.75 15.16 2.52
N GLN A 164 16.12 14.03 3.13
CA GLN A 164 17.39 13.35 2.86
C GLN A 164 17.44 12.82 1.43
N ALA A 165 16.38 12.16 0.97
CA ALA A 165 16.26 11.70 -0.42
C ALA A 165 16.35 12.85 -1.43
N VAL A 166 15.64 13.96 -1.19
CA VAL A 166 15.70 15.17 -2.02
C VAL A 166 17.11 15.76 -2.05
N SER A 167 17.78 15.82 -0.90
CA SER A 167 19.15 16.35 -0.81
C SER A 167 20.14 15.46 -1.57
N PHE A 168 20.02 14.14 -1.41
CA PHE A 168 20.79 13.15 -2.16
C PHE A 168 20.58 13.31 -3.66
N LEU A 169 19.32 13.29 -4.13
CA LEU A 169 18.98 13.43 -5.55
C LEU A 169 19.53 14.73 -6.14
N LYS A 170 19.37 15.86 -5.45
CA LYS A 170 19.93 17.15 -5.89
C LYS A 170 21.45 17.12 -6.00
N SER A 171 22.15 16.54 -5.03
CA SER A 171 23.62 16.39 -5.07
C SER A 171 24.10 15.51 -6.23
N LYS A 172 23.23 14.63 -6.74
CA LYS A 172 23.50 13.79 -7.93
C LYS A 172 23.08 14.42 -9.26
N GLY A 173 22.54 15.63 -9.22
CA GLY A 173 22.13 16.41 -10.39
C GLY A 173 20.71 16.15 -10.88
N PHE A 174 19.84 15.53 -10.09
CA PHE A 174 18.43 15.38 -10.43
C PHE A 174 17.67 16.70 -10.24
N LYS A 175 16.69 16.94 -11.11
CA LYS A 175 15.75 18.04 -10.94
C LYS A 175 14.62 17.63 -9.99
N VAL A 176 14.67 18.13 -8.76
CA VAL A 176 13.67 17.82 -7.72
C VAL A 176 12.93 19.08 -7.30
N VAL A 177 11.60 19.07 -7.44
CA VAL A 177 10.72 20.25 -7.30
C VAL A 177 9.63 19.96 -6.28
N LYS A 178 9.38 20.90 -5.36
CA LYS A 178 8.28 20.75 -4.40
C LYS A 178 6.96 20.96 -5.14
N ALA A 179 6.10 19.96 -5.15
CA ALA A 179 4.77 20.02 -5.75
C ALA A 179 3.87 18.97 -5.08
N ASN A 180 2.62 19.34 -4.79
CA ASN A 180 1.64 18.39 -4.26
C ASN A 180 0.88 17.74 -5.43
N SER A 181 0.41 16.51 -5.21
CA SER A 181 -0.63 15.93 -6.05
C SER A 181 -1.86 16.86 -6.10
N PRO A 182 -2.53 17.00 -7.26
CA PRO A 182 -3.77 17.77 -7.39
C PRO A 182 -5.01 17.05 -6.83
N VAL A 183 -4.88 15.79 -6.40
CA VAL A 183 -5.99 14.95 -5.94
C VAL A 183 -6.45 15.36 -4.54
N ASP A 184 -7.77 15.40 -4.34
CA ASP A 184 -8.37 15.52 -3.01
C ASP A 184 -8.28 14.18 -2.29
N GLY A 185 -7.36 14.07 -1.33
CA GLY A 185 -7.14 12.82 -0.61
C GLY A 185 -8.32 12.40 0.28
N VAL A 186 -9.13 13.33 0.80
CA VAL A 186 -10.28 12.97 1.65
C VAL A 186 -11.37 12.36 0.78
N LYS A 187 -11.69 13.00 -0.34
CA LYS A 187 -12.65 12.48 -1.30
C LYS A 187 -12.20 11.14 -1.89
N LEU A 188 -10.92 11.01 -2.21
CA LEU A 188 -10.30 9.76 -2.64
C LEU A 188 -10.53 8.62 -1.63
N MET A 189 -10.36 8.90 -0.34
CA MET A 189 -10.59 7.89 0.70
C MET A 189 -12.06 7.53 0.89
N HIS A 190 -13.00 8.46 0.71
CA HIS A 190 -14.42 8.11 0.69
C HIS A 190 -14.75 7.11 -0.44
N ILE A 191 -14.17 7.32 -1.63
CA ILE A 191 -14.33 6.38 -2.75
C ILE A 191 -13.67 5.04 -2.47
N TYR A 192 -12.48 5.04 -1.86
CA TYR A 192 -11.80 3.81 -1.43
C TYR A 192 -12.72 2.92 -0.58
N TYR A 193 -13.43 3.49 0.40
CA TYR A 193 -14.34 2.72 1.24
C TYR A 193 -15.63 2.34 0.55
N LEU A 194 -16.16 3.24 -0.29
CA LEU A 194 -17.35 2.97 -1.07
C LEU A 194 -17.15 1.76 -1.99
N GLU A 195 -15.99 1.66 -2.64
CA GLU A 195 -15.58 0.49 -3.43
C GLU A 195 -15.43 -0.77 -2.55
N SER A 196 -14.94 -0.60 -1.32
CA SER A 196 -14.69 -1.71 -0.40
C SER A 196 -15.94 -2.32 0.25
N THR A 197 -17.13 -1.69 0.14
CA THR A 197 -18.35 -2.22 0.82
C THR A 197 -18.72 -3.62 0.35
N GLY A 198 -18.52 -3.91 -0.95
CA GLY A 198 -18.81 -5.21 -1.55
C GLY A 198 -18.01 -6.36 -0.93
N THR A 199 -16.84 -6.08 -0.32
CA THR A 199 -16.08 -7.08 0.44
C THR A 199 -16.85 -7.56 1.67
N GLY A 200 -17.64 -6.68 2.32
CA GLY A 200 -18.49 -7.06 3.45
C GLY A 200 -19.62 -8.02 3.05
N THR A 201 -20.27 -7.77 1.92
CA THR A 201 -21.30 -8.68 1.38
C THR A 201 -20.71 -10.01 0.92
N SER A 202 -19.51 -9.99 0.34
CA SER A 202 -18.77 -11.21 0.02
C SER A 202 -18.46 -12.03 1.27
N ALA A 203 -18.03 -11.37 2.36
CA ALA A 203 -17.79 -12.03 3.64
C ALA A 203 -19.07 -12.66 4.23
N ASN A 204 -20.19 -11.93 4.21
CA ASN A 204 -21.48 -12.46 4.65
C ASN A 204 -21.91 -13.67 3.80
N THR A 205 -21.68 -13.63 2.48
CA THR A 205 -21.99 -14.75 1.59
C THR A 205 -21.19 -16.00 1.95
N LEU A 206 -19.88 -15.86 2.21
CA LEU A 206 -19.03 -16.97 2.65
C LEU A 206 -19.50 -17.56 3.99
N ILE A 207 -19.78 -16.71 4.98
CA ILE A 207 -20.27 -17.15 6.30
C ILE A 207 -21.62 -17.84 6.17
N LYS A 208 -22.53 -17.30 5.36
CA LYS A 208 -23.85 -17.89 5.13
C LYS A 208 -23.76 -19.25 4.45
N ASN A 209 -22.89 -19.40 3.46
CA ASN A 209 -22.66 -20.68 2.80
C ASN A 209 -22.07 -21.72 3.76
N ALA A 210 -21.20 -21.30 4.69
CA ALA A 210 -20.56 -22.20 5.65
C ALA A 210 -21.44 -22.56 6.86
N THR A 211 -22.32 -21.64 7.31
CA THR A 211 -23.03 -21.76 8.60
C THR A 211 -24.55 -21.79 8.48
N GLY A 212 -25.11 -21.47 7.31
CA GLY A 212 -26.56 -21.38 7.08
C GLY A 212 -27.23 -20.11 7.61
N ARG A 213 -26.48 -19.21 8.29
CA ARG A 213 -27.00 -17.94 8.82
C ARG A 213 -26.23 -16.74 8.29
N ASN A 214 -26.86 -15.57 8.31
CA ASN A 214 -26.14 -14.33 8.05
C ASN A 214 -25.07 -14.10 9.14
N MET A 215 -24.03 -13.38 8.74
CA MET A 215 -22.98 -12.86 9.61
C MET A 215 -23.56 -11.91 10.67
N THR A 216 -22.95 -11.90 11.84
CA THR A 216 -23.18 -10.95 12.93
C THR A 216 -21.88 -10.19 13.21
N PHE A 217 -21.95 -9.12 14.00
CA PHE A 217 -20.77 -8.34 14.37
C PHE A 217 -19.67 -9.21 14.98
N ASP A 218 -20.02 -10.14 15.86
CA ASP A 218 -19.05 -10.93 16.63
C ASP A 218 -18.39 -12.06 15.81
N ASP A 219 -18.83 -12.28 14.56
CA ASP A 219 -18.23 -13.26 13.65
C ASP A 219 -17.01 -12.70 12.89
N VAL A 220 -16.85 -11.37 12.83
CA VAL A 220 -15.88 -10.72 11.95
C VAL A 220 -15.23 -9.48 12.58
N SER A 221 -14.28 -8.87 11.87
CA SER A 221 -13.72 -7.59 12.30
C SER A 221 -14.77 -6.47 12.26
N PRO A 222 -14.64 -5.43 13.11
CA PRO A 222 -15.56 -4.29 13.11
C PRO A 222 -15.73 -3.63 11.72
N MET A 223 -14.66 -3.57 10.92
CA MET A 223 -14.72 -2.99 9.59
C MET A 223 -15.42 -3.89 8.58
N THR A 224 -15.22 -5.21 8.65
CA THR A 224 -15.95 -6.15 7.79
C THR A 224 -17.46 -6.05 8.01
N TRP A 225 -17.88 -5.95 9.27
CA TRP A 225 -19.28 -5.70 9.62
C TRP A 225 -19.79 -4.36 9.08
N ALA A 226 -19.02 -3.29 9.29
CA ALA A 226 -19.40 -1.95 8.85
C ALA A 226 -19.55 -1.85 7.33
N LEU A 227 -18.61 -2.42 6.57
CA LEU A 227 -18.67 -2.49 5.11
C LEU A 227 -19.90 -3.27 4.65
N TYR A 228 -20.23 -4.39 5.30
CA TYR A 228 -21.45 -5.15 4.98
C TYR A 228 -22.71 -4.32 5.20
N GLN A 229 -22.83 -3.65 6.35
CA GLN A 229 -23.98 -2.80 6.67
C GLN A 229 -24.12 -1.61 5.70
N ALA A 230 -22.99 -1.00 5.30
CA ALA A 230 -22.97 0.07 4.31
C ALA A 230 -23.40 -0.43 2.93
N ASP A 231 -22.95 -1.63 2.53
CA ASP A 231 -23.31 -2.25 1.26
C ASP A 231 -24.82 -2.47 1.13
N GLN A 232 -25.49 -2.87 2.22
CA GLN A 232 -26.94 -3.09 2.23
C GLN A 232 -27.76 -1.82 1.98
N LYS A 233 -27.15 -0.64 2.16
CA LYS A 233 -27.79 0.67 1.97
C LYS A 233 -27.17 1.47 0.83
N GLN A 234 -26.34 0.85 0.00
CA GLN A 234 -25.71 1.49 -1.15
C GLN A 234 -26.78 2.12 -2.08
N PRO A 235 -26.64 3.40 -2.46
CA PRO A 235 -27.54 4.02 -3.42
C PRO A 235 -27.30 3.43 -4.82
N ALA A 236 -28.33 3.42 -5.66
CA ALA A 236 -28.26 2.83 -7.01
C ALA A 236 -27.20 3.46 -7.94
N ASN A 237 -26.73 4.66 -7.62
CA ASN A 237 -25.72 5.40 -8.39
C ASN A 237 -24.29 5.29 -7.79
N ALA A 238 -24.06 4.40 -6.83
CA ALA A 238 -22.77 4.23 -6.18
C ALA A 238 -21.64 3.93 -7.17
N ASP A 239 -21.81 2.93 -8.03
CA ASP A 239 -20.81 2.55 -9.04
C ASP A 239 -20.46 3.71 -9.98
N THR A 240 -21.47 4.48 -10.39
CA THR A 240 -21.26 5.68 -11.22
C THR A 240 -20.49 6.76 -10.45
N THR A 241 -20.75 6.91 -9.15
CA THR A 241 -20.03 7.86 -8.28
C THR A 241 -18.57 7.48 -8.14
N VAL A 242 -18.28 6.18 -7.89
CA VAL A 242 -16.93 5.63 -7.84
C VAL A 242 -16.22 5.88 -9.17
N GLN A 243 -16.80 5.44 -10.29
CA GLN A 243 -16.17 5.55 -11.61
C GLN A 243 -15.86 7.00 -11.99
N ASN A 244 -16.79 7.94 -11.75
CA ASN A 244 -16.58 9.35 -12.04
C ASN A 244 -15.39 9.94 -11.28
N GLU A 245 -15.21 9.55 -10.01
CA GLU A 245 -14.09 10.03 -9.22
C GLU A 245 -12.78 9.36 -9.63
N LEU A 246 -12.78 8.05 -9.88
CA LEU A 246 -11.59 7.37 -10.41
C LEU A 246 -11.15 7.96 -11.76
N ASP A 247 -12.09 8.30 -12.64
CA ASP A 247 -11.79 8.98 -13.90
C ASP A 247 -11.19 10.38 -13.66
N LEU A 248 -11.67 11.12 -12.66
CA LEU A 248 -11.10 12.41 -12.27
C LEU A 248 -9.67 12.26 -11.76
N VAL A 249 -9.44 11.33 -10.84
CA VAL A 249 -8.11 11.01 -10.28
C VAL A 249 -7.16 10.61 -11.40
N ASN A 250 -7.57 9.72 -12.30
CA ASN A 250 -6.79 9.29 -13.46
C ASN A 250 -6.42 10.47 -14.38
N ARG A 251 -7.36 11.37 -14.70
CA ARG A 251 -7.07 12.57 -15.50
C ARG A 251 -6.08 13.51 -14.80
N GLN A 252 -6.29 13.74 -13.51
CA GLN A 252 -5.46 14.60 -12.69
C GLN A 252 -4.02 14.09 -12.57
N MET A 253 -3.85 12.80 -12.25
CA MET A 253 -2.53 12.17 -12.14
C MET A 253 -1.84 12.02 -13.48
N THR A 254 -2.57 11.72 -14.56
CA THR A 254 -2.02 11.75 -15.92
C THR A 254 -1.47 13.14 -16.27
N ALA A 255 -2.22 14.21 -15.97
CA ALA A 255 -1.76 15.58 -16.20
C ALA A 255 -0.56 15.96 -15.30
N PHE A 256 -0.58 15.51 -14.04
CA PHE A 256 0.52 15.71 -13.10
C PHE A 256 1.81 15.04 -13.58
N HIS A 257 1.73 13.78 -14.02
CA HIS A 257 2.89 13.01 -14.48
C HIS A 257 3.44 13.43 -15.85
N LYS A 258 2.64 14.09 -16.69
CA LYS A 258 3.17 14.81 -17.87
C LYS A 258 4.20 15.87 -17.47
N LYS A 259 4.01 16.53 -16.32
CA LYS A 259 4.93 17.54 -15.79
C LYS A 259 6.01 16.96 -14.89
N TYR A 260 5.67 15.94 -14.11
CA TYR A 260 6.52 15.31 -13.11
C TYR A 260 6.42 13.78 -13.23
N PRO A 261 7.21 13.14 -14.10
CA PRO A 261 7.09 11.69 -14.33
C PRO A 261 7.33 10.82 -13.09
N LEU A 262 7.90 11.39 -12.02
CA LEU A 262 8.06 10.77 -10.71
C LEU A 262 7.52 11.69 -9.61
N TYR A 263 6.84 11.09 -8.62
CA TYR A 263 6.35 11.74 -7.42
C TYR A 263 6.92 11.07 -6.16
N LEU A 264 7.63 11.84 -5.34
CA LEU A 264 8.30 11.40 -4.13
C LEU A 264 7.54 11.85 -2.88
N THR A 265 7.13 10.89 -2.05
CA THR A 265 6.48 11.13 -0.75
C THR A 265 7.11 10.25 0.33
N PRO A 266 6.79 10.44 1.62
CA PRO A 266 6.98 9.36 2.57
C PRO A 266 6.13 8.15 2.13
N THR A 267 6.57 6.92 2.44
CA THR A 267 5.67 5.77 2.30
C THR A 267 4.64 5.78 3.42
N THR A 268 5.07 6.08 4.65
CA THR A 268 4.23 6.17 5.84
C THR A 268 4.46 7.51 6.55
N ALA A 269 3.46 8.02 7.26
CA ALA A 269 3.54 9.29 7.99
C ALA A 269 4.32 9.18 9.30
N VAL A 270 4.45 7.96 9.83
CA VAL A 270 5.17 7.61 11.05
C VAL A 270 5.99 6.34 10.84
N THR A 271 6.95 6.10 11.73
CA THR A 271 7.59 4.79 11.92
C THR A 271 6.58 3.77 12.45
N ALA A 272 6.94 2.49 12.47
CA ALA A 272 6.08 1.41 12.94
C ALA A 272 5.39 1.75 14.28
N PRO A 273 4.04 1.61 14.39
CA PRO A 273 3.35 1.74 15.66
C PRO A 273 3.60 0.50 16.54
N LYS A 274 3.25 0.60 17.82
CA LYS A 274 3.30 -0.53 18.75
C LYS A 274 2.23 -1.56 18.41
N ASN A 275 2.46 -2.83 18.74
CA ASN A 275 1.44 -3.87 18.65
C ASN A 275 0.25 -3.61 19.58
N THR A 276 0.43 -2.80 20.62
CA THR A 276 -0.65 -2.33 21.51
C THR A 276 -1.44 -1.15 20.95
N ASP A 277 -1.00 -0.54 19.84
CA ASP A 277 -1.76 0.52 19.17
C ASP A 277 -2.91 -0.12 18.37
N PRO A 278 -4.17 0.13 18.75
CA PRO A 278 -5.28 -0.59 18.15
C PRO A 278 -5.54 -0.12 16.71
N ALA A 279 -6.06 -1.01 15.87
CA ALA A 279 -6.50 -0.65 14.51
C ALA A 279 -7.60 0.43 14.52
N TYR A 280 -8.49 0.36 15.52
CA TYR A 280 -9.58 1.28 15.76
C TYR A 280 -9.56 1.73 17.21
N LEU A 281 -9.88 3.00 17.45
CA LEU A 281 -10.08 3.47 18.81
C LEU A 281 -11.37 2.84 19.39
N PRO A 282 -11.43 2.49 20.70
CA PRO A 282 -12.58 1.80 21.29
C PRO A 282 -13.92 2.47 20.99
N GLN A 283 -13.99 3.80 21.10
CA GLN A 283 -15.21 4.57 20.81
C GLN A 283 -15.68 4.44 19.35
N ASN A 284 -14.79 4.12 18.42
CA ASN A 284 -15.15 3.89 17.03
C ASN A 284 -15.69 2.47 16.86
N VAL A 285 -15.17 1.48 17.58
CA VAL A 285 -15.68 0.10 17.56
C VAL A 285 -17.15 0.07 17.98
N ASP A 286 -17.51 0.79 19.04
CA ASP A 286 -18.89 0.88 19.52
C ASP A 286 -19.83 1.48 18.45
N LYS A 287 -19.39 2.53 17.77
CA LYS A 287 -20.15 3.12 16.65
C LYS A 287 -20.29 2.17 15.47
N LEU A 288 -19.23 1.43 15.13
CA LEU A 288 -19.26 0.43 14.04
C LEU A 288 -20.21 -0.73 14.38
N ARG A 289 -20.39 -1.09 15.65
CA ARG A 289 -21.37 -2.12 16.05
C ARG A 289 -22.80 -1.72 15.69
N GLU A 290 -23.17 -0.48 16.00
CA GLU A 290 -24.52 0.07 15.81
C GLU A 290 -24.74 0.73 14.44
N ILE A 291 -23.75 0.64 13.53
CA ILE A 291 -23.74 1.34 12.23
C ILE A 291 -24.95 1.00 11.34
N GLY A 292 -25.57 -0.16 11.53
CA GLY A 292 -26.77 -0.57 10.81
C GLY A 292 -27.99 0.34 11.05
N SER A 293 -27.99 1.14 12.12
CA SER A 293 -29.05 2.11 12.42
C SER A 293 -28.95 3.43 11.63
N LEU A 294 -27.77 3.74 11.10
CA LEU A 294 -27.48 5.02 10.42
C LEU A 294 -27.92 5.00 8.94
N ASP A 295 -28.14 6.16 8.33
CA ASP A 295 -28.30 6.27 6.87
C ASP A 295 -26.97 6.04 6.13
N HIS A 296 -27.01 5.81 4.82
CA HIS A 296 -25.82 5.44 4.04
C HIS A 296 -24.67 6.46 4.17
N ASP A 297 -24.96 7.75 4.04
CA ASP A 297 -23.92 8.79 4.09
C ASP A 297 -23.27 8.86 5.49
N GLN A 298 -24.07 8.72 6.54
CA GLN A 298 -23.58 8.59 7.92
C GLN A 298 -22.75 7.31 8.12
N GLN A 299 -23.10 6.20 7.49
CA GLN A 299 -22.33 4.96 7.54
C GLN A 299 -20.94 5.15 6.90
N ILE A 300 -20.87 5.74 5.70
CA ILE A 300 -19.61 6.03 5.01
C ILE A 300 -18.73 6.97 5.84
N GLN A 301 -19.31 8.04 6.41
CA GLN A 301 -18.55 8.94 7.29
C GLN A 301 -18.05 8.22 8.55
N THR A 302 -18.88 7.37 9.16
CA THR A 302 -18.48 6.59 10.35
C THR A 302 -17.34 5.62 10.04
N ILE A 303 -17.36 4.99 8.87
CA ILE A 303 -16.26 4.14 8.37
C ILE A 303 -14.98 4.95 8.22
N TYR A 304 -15.05 6.13 7.58
CA TYR A 304 -13.91 7.03 7.45
C TYR A 304 -13.33 7.42 8.81
N ASP A 305 -14.18 7.90 9.72
CA ASP A 305 -13.78 8.32 11.07
C ASP A 305 -13.15 7.17 11.87
N ALA A 306 -13.69 5.96 11.72
CA ALA A 306 -13.17 4.77 12.38
C ALA A 306 -11.76 4.41 11.89
N TRP A 307 -11.51 4.52 10.59
CA TRP A 307 -10.21 4.20 9.99
C TRP A 307 -9.19 5.34 10.08
N LEU A 308 -9.62 6.58 10.37
CA LEU A 308 -8.75 7.76 10.39
C LEU A 308 -7.52 7.60 11.30
N HIS A 309 -7.66 6.86 12.40
CA HIS A 309 -6.55 6.53 13.31
C HIS A 309 -5.45 5.70 12.63
N GLY A 310 -5.84 4.70 11.83
CA GLY A 310 -4.93 3.92 10.99
C GLY A 310 -4.40 4.75 9.82
N LEU A 311 -5.30 5.42 9.09
CA LEU A 311 -4.98 6.28 7.94
C LEU A 311 -3.93 7.34 8.26
N THR A 312 -4.04 7.95 9.43
CA THR A 312 -3.09 8.97 9.90
C THR A 312 -1.65 8.47 9.87
N LYS A 313 -1.43 7.16 10.03
CA LYS A 313 -0.10 6.54 10.01
C LYS A 313 0.37 6.21 8.60
N THR A 314 -0.53 5.92 7.68
CA THR A 314 -0.24 5.42 6.32
C THR A 314 -1.06 6.11 5.22
N PRO A 315 -1.07 7.45 5.12
CA PRO A 315 -1.99 8.16 4.23
C PRO A 315 -1.48 8.27 2.78
N PHE A 316 -0.27 7.77 2.46
CA PHE A 316 0.43 8.09 1.21
C PHE A 316 0.32 7.01 0.13
N THR A 317 -0.33 5.88 0.39
CA THR A 317 -0.25 4.70 -0.48
C THR A 317 -1.46 4.53 -1.39
N GLN A 318 -2.65 4.95 -0.95
CA GLN A 318 -3.91 4.65 -1.63
C GLN A 318 -4.07 5.38 -2.98
N LEU A 319 -3.39 6.51 -3.19
CA LEU A 319 -3.41 7.24 -4.45
C LEU A 319 -2.99 6.35 -5.63
N ALA A 320 -1.84 5.67 -5.51
CA ALA A 320 -1.34 4.78 -6.54
C ALA A 320 -2.29 3.59 -6.81
N ASN A 321 -3.02 3.11 -5.79
CA ASN A 321 -4.02 2.06 -5.97
C ASN A 321 -5.16 2.55 -6.86
N LEU A 322 -5.81 3.63 -6.47
CA LEU A 322 -7.00 4.15 -7.13
C LEU A 322 -6.70 4.83 -8.48
N SER A 323 -5.48 5.33 -8.66
CA SER A 323 -5.01 5.76 -9.99
C SER A 323 -4.54 4.58 -10.85
N GLY A 324 -4.36 3.38 -10.29
CA GLY A 324 -3.81 2.21 -10.99
C GLY A 324 -2.33 2.37 -11.40
N GLU A 325 -1.62 3.30 -10.78
CA GLU A 325 -0.24 3.67 -11.10
C GLU A 325 0.78 2.85 -10.29
N PRO A 326 1.97 2.58 -10.87
CA PRO A 326 3.02 1.88 -10.15
C PRO A 326 3.63 2.75 -9.06
N ALA A 327 3.98 2.14 -7.93
CA ALA A 327 4.67 2.79 -6.82
C ALA A 327 5.66 1.85 -6.12
N ILE A 328 6.83 2.36 -5.75
CA ILE A 328 7.87 1.60 -5.04
C ILE A 328 8.22 2.28 -3.70
N SER A 329 8.20 1.51 -2.62
CA SER A 329 8.71 1.89 -1.31
C SER A 329 10.17 1.48 -1.19
N LEU A 330 11.04 2.39 -0.77
CA LEU A 330 12.48 2.19 -0.61
C LEU A 330 12.91 2.45 0.84
N PRO A 331 13.67 1.53 1.48
CA PRO A 331 14.06 1.65 2.88
C PRO A 331 15.25 2.61 3.00
N THR A 332 15.00 3.91 3.23
CA THR A 332 16.05 4.94 3.11
C THR A 332 16.31 5.72 4.39
N TYR A 333 15.57 5.43 5.46
CA TYR A 333 15.66 6.19 6.71
C TYR A 333 15.59 5.29 7.94
N VAL A 334 16.38 5.67 8.94
CA VAL A 334 16.35 5.12 10.30
C VAL A 334 16.22 6.28 11.27
N SER A 335 15.20 6.24 12.11
CA SER A 335 14.92 7.28 13.12
C SER A 335 15.96 7.28 14.24
N LYS A 336 15.93 8.32 15.08
CA LYS A 336 16.77 8.38 16.29
C LYS A 336 16.50 7.22 17.25
N GLN A 337 15.27 6.70 17.25
CA GLN A 337 14.85 5.54 18.00
C GLN A 337 15.24 4.22 17.31
N LYS A 338 16.04 4.27 16.24
CA LYS A 338 16.44 3.12 15.41
C LYS A 338 15.23 2.35 14.84
N MET A 339 14.21 3.06 14.38
CA MET A 339 13.08 2.47 13.66
C MET A 339 13.17 2.85 12.19
N LEU A 340 12.80 1.92 11.31
CA LEU A 340 12.85 2.10 9.87
C LEU A 340 11.66 2.94 9.37
N LEU A 341 11.89 3.65 8.26
CA LEU A 341 10.86 4.36 7.51
C LEU A 341 11.26 4.44 6.03
N GLY A 342 10.32 4.11 5.16
CA GLY A 342 10.47 4.17 3.71
C GLY A 342 10.07 5.51 3.10
N ILE A 343 10.64 5.78 1.92
CA ILE A 343 10.11 6.78 0.98
C ILE A 343 9.47 6.06 -0.20
N GLN A 344 8.46 6.68 -0.80
CA GLN A 344 7.76 6.14 -1.95
C GLN A 344 8.04 6.97 -3.19
N PHE A 345 8.31 6.30 -4.31
CA PHE A 345 8.20 6.89 -5.64
C PHE A 345 6.98 6.32 -6.36
N GLU A 346 6.12 7.20 -6.86
CA GLU A 346 5.00 6.90 -7.75
C GLU A 346 5.29 7.45 -9.15
N ALA A 347 4.89 6.72 -10.19
CA ALA A 347 5.10 7.13 -11.58
C ALA A 347 3.84 6.89 -12.41
N ALA A 348 3.71 7.55 -13.57
CA ALA A 348 2.59 7.25 -14.47
C ALA A 348 2.56 5.77 -14.89
N LYS A 349 1.35 5.24 -15.14
CA LYS A 349 1.12 3.87 -15.65
C LYS A 349 2.13 3.45 -16.72
N GLY A 350 2.67 2.24 -16.56
CA GLY A 350 3.67 1.63 -17.43
C GLY A 350 5.12 2.04 -17.14
N ASN A 351 5.39 2.94 -16.19
CA ASN A 351 6.75 3.35 -15.82
C ASN A 351 7.37 2.48 -14.71
N ASP A 352 6.93 1.24 -14.54
CA ASP A 352 7.46 0.29 -13.56
C ASP A 352 8.98 0.10 -13.70
N LYS A 353 9.46 -0.08 -14.93
CA LYS A 353 10.89 -0.21 -15.23
C LYS A 353 11.68 1.07 -14.85
N LEU A 354 11.06 2.25 -14.88
CA LEU A 354 11.67 3.50 -14.41
C LEU A 354 11.78 3.49 -12.88
N LEU A 355 10.74 3.07 -12.16
CA LEU A 355 10.79 2.94 -10.70
C LEU A 355 11.86 1.95 -10.25
N LEU A 356 11.95 0.79 -10.90
CA LEU A 356 13.01 -0.19 -10.65
C LEU A 356 14.41 0.41 -10.93
N LYS A 357 14.54 1.26 -11.95
CA LYS A 357 15.81 1.96 -12.25
C LYS A 357 16.15 3.00 -11.18
N VAL A 358 15.15 3.71 -10.63
CA VAL A 358 15.34 4.63 -9.49
C VAL A 358 15.74 3.86 -8.24
N GLY A 359 15.07 2.75 -7.93
CA GLY A 359 15.44 1.86 -6.83
C GLY A 359 16.89 1.39 -6.94
N ALA A 360 17.30 0.96 -8.13
CA ALA A 360 18.69 0.56 -8.38
C ALA A 360 19.67 1.71 -8.18
N TYR A 361 19.31 2.92 -8.62
CA TYR A 361 20.13 4.10 -8.39
C TYR A 361 20.35 4.38 -6.90
N PHE A 362 19.32 4.24 -6.06
CA PHE A 362 19.46 4.39 -4.60
C PHE A 362 20.32 3.28 -3.99
N GLN A 363 20.12 2.03 -4.41
CA GLN A 363 20.90 0.89 -3.93
C GLN A 363 22.40 1.04 -4.28
N ASP A 364 22.72 1.33 -5.54
CA ASP A 364 24.09 1.46 -6.05
C ASP A 364 24.87 2.60 -5.36
N HIS A 365 24.14 3.60 -4.84
CA HIS A 365 24.71 4.71 -4.09
C HIS A 365 24.57 4.55 -2.57
N ARG A 366 24.31 3.33 -2.08
CA ARG A 366 24.23 2.97 -0.66
C ARG A 366 23.25 3.84 0.13
N GLN A 367 22.13 4.19 -0.49
CA GLN A 367 21.08 4.98 0.17
C GLN A 367 20.08 4.10 0.93
N PHE A 368 20.06 2.80 0.68
CA PHE A 368 19.26 1.90 1.50
C PHE A 368 19.82 1.84 2.92
N LYS A 369 18.91 1.89 3.89
CA LYS A 369 19.18 1.79 5.32
C LYS A 369 18.49 0.52 5.80
N MET A 370 19.30 -0.50 6.02
CA MET A 370 18.87 -1.73 6.67
C MET A 370 19.36 -1.67 8.12
N LEU A 371 18.69 -2.41 9.00
CA LEU A 371 19.20 -2.68 10.33
C LEU A 371 19.93 -4.03 10.27
N ASP A 372 21.03 -4.16 11.00
CA ASP A 372 21.86 -5.38 10.98
C ASP A 372 21.72 -6.17 12.30
N ASN A 373 21.02 -5.61 13.30
CA ASN A 373 20.91 -6.16 14.64
C ASN A 373 19.46 -6.01 15.15
N TYR A 374 18.93 -7.08 15.77
CA TYR A 374 17.66 -7.09 16.48
C TYR A 374 17.73 -6.30 17.80
N LYS A 375 16.59 -5.79 18.29
CA LYS A 375 16.47 -5.15 19.61
C LYS A 375 15.72 -5.98 20.63
#